data_AF-A0A4Y2SPE7-F1
#
_entry.id   AF-A0A4Y2SPE7-F1
#
_cell.length_a   1.000
_cell.length_b   1.000
_cell.length_c   1.000
_cell.angle_alpha   90.00
_cell.angle_beta   90.00
_cell.angle_gamma   90.00
#
_symmetry.space_group_name_H-M   'P 1'
#
loop_
_entity.id
_entity.type
_entity.pdbx_description
1 polymer ?
#
loop_
_entity_poly.entity_id
_entity_poly.type
_entity_poly.pdbx_seq_one_letter_code
_entity_poly.pdbx_strand_id
1 'polypeptide(L)'
;MSASELGNLVFIDGIMNQALYLNILRDNLKLSAQNLGIGNNFVFYQDNDPKHTALNVRLYCLYNCPQNLKTPPQSPDLNPIEHIWRELEVRVRKHDIKTKSELKTVMMEERMSSDTEITEKLVKSIPKRLKAVVDTEGYSTKY
;
A
#
# COMPACT_ATOMS: atom_id res chain seq x y z
N MET A 1 -2.12 -4.67 0.05
CA MET A 1 -3.31 -4.62 0.91
C MET A 1 -4.53 -4.76 0.03
N SER A 2 -5.53 -5.51 0.47
CA SER A 2 -6.88 -5.50 -0.10
C SER A 2 -7.87 -5.13 0.99
N ALA A 3 -9.18 -5.15 0.69
CA ALA A 3 -10.21 -5.00 1.71
C ALA A 3 -10.15 -6.11 2.77
N SER A 4 -9.69 -7.31 2.38
CA SER A 4 -9.73 -8.51 3.22
C SER A 4 -8.58 -8.59 4.22
N GLU A 5 -7.39 -8.14 3.84
CA GLU A 5 -6.21 -8.20 4.71
C GLU A 5 -5.05 -7.33 4.17
N LEU A 6 -4.01 -7.23 5.00
CA LEU A 6 -2.73 -6.62 4.65
C LEU A 6 -1.90 -7.60 3.80
N GLY A 7 -1.20 -7.09 2.78
CA GLY A 7 -0.29 -7.90 1.96
C GLY A 7 1.06 -8.16 2.64
N ASN A 8 2.07 -8.58 1.89
CA ASN A 8 3.42 -8.78 2.44
C ASN A 8 4.07 -7.47 2.91
N LEU A 9 4.77 -7.49 4.06
CA LEU A 9 5.60 -6.37 4.53
C LEU A 9 7.05 -6.68 4.20
N VAL A 10 7.72 -5.78 3.50
CA VAL A 10 9.13 -5.93 3.12
C VAL A 10 9.94 -4.82 3.77
N PHE A 11 10.94 -5.19 4.56
CA PHE A 11 11.90 -4.24 5.11
C PHE A 11 13.01 -3.98 4.10
N ILE A 12 13.28 -2.70 3.86
CA ILE A 12 14.31 -2.25 2.92
C ILE A 12 15.48 -1.70 3.73
N ASP A 13 16.69 -2.15 3.40
CA ASP A 13 17.91 -1.58 3.94
C ASP A 13 18.51 -0.61 2.91
N GLY A 14 18.60 0.68 3.27
CA GLY A 14 19.05 1.76 2.37
C GLY A 14 17.92 2.46 1.61
N ILE A 15 18.28 3.20 0.56
CA ILE A 15 17.33 3.94 -0.28
C ILE A 15 16.81 3.03 -1.40
N MET A 16 15.49 2.89 -1.50
CA MET A 16 14.87 2.13 -2.57
C MET A 16 15.01 2.84 -3.93
N ASN A 17 15.61 2.16 -4.90
CA ASN A 17 15.64 2.57 -6.30
C ASN A 17 14.62 1.78 -7.15
N GLN A 18 14.49 2.13 -8.42
CA GLN A 18 13.57 1.47 -9.36
C GLN A 18 13.84 -0.04 -9.55
N ALA A 19 15.09 -0.48 -9.45
CA ALA A 19 15.46 -1.88 -9.64
C ALA A 19 15.06 -2.71 -8.42
N LEU A 20 15.31 -2.20 -7.22
CA LEU A 20 14.88 -2.83 -5.98
C LEU A 20 13.35 -2.89 -5.89
N TYR A 21 12.67 -1.79 -6.25
CA TYR A 21 11.21 -1.78 -6.30
C TYR A 21 10.65 -2.86 -7.25
N LEU A 22 11.22 -2.97 -8.45
CA LEU A 22 10.83 -4.01 -9.41
C LEU A 22 11.02 -5.42 -8.86
N ASN A 23 12.12 -5.68 -8.13
CA ASN A 23 12.34 -6.98 -7.48
C ASN A 23 11.28 -7.26 -6.41
N ILE A 24 10.96 -6.26 -5.58
CA ILE A 24 9.89 -6.38 -4.57
C ILE A 24 8.57 -6.76 -5.23
N LEU A 25 8.20 -6.11 -6.34
CA LEU A 25 6.99 -6.45 -7.09
C LEU A 25 7.03 -7.90 -7.63
N ARG A 26 8.15 -8.32 -8.20
CA ARG A 26 8.33 -9.68 -8.74
C ARG A 26 8.15 -10.75 -7.67
N ASP A 27 8.71 -10.52 -6.50
CA ASP A 27 8.75 -11.50 -5.42
C ASP A 27 7.41 -11.54 -4.66
N ASN A 28 6.68 -10.42 -4.59
CA ASN A 28 5.55 -10.29 -3.67
C ASN A 28 4.19 -10.11 -4.33
N LEU A 29 4.08 -9.56 -5.54
CA LEU A 29 2.80 -9.14 -6.10
C LEU A 29 1.85 -10.33 -6.32
N LYS A 30 2.31 -11.35 -7.06
CA LYS A 30 1.52 -12.55 -7.36
C LYS A 30 1.23 -13.37 -6.10
N LEU A 31 2.23 -13.55 -5.25
CA LEU A 31 2.09 -14.28 -3.99
C LEU A 31 1.08 -13.58 -3.06
N SER A 32 1.14 -12.25 -2.95
CA SER A 32 0.16 -11.49 -2.18
C SER A 32 -1.24 -11.70 -2.75
N ALA A 33 -1.44 -11.58 -4.07
CA ALA A 33 -2.75 -11.76 -4.68
C ALA A 33 -3.32 -13.18 -4.48
N GLN A 34 -2.46 -14.20 -4.44
CA GLN A 34 -2.86 -15.58 -4.12
C GLN A 34 -3.26 -15.73 -2.65
N ASN A 35 -2.45 -15.23 -1.71
CA ASN A 35 -2.73 -15.28 -0.27
C ASN A 35 -4.05 -14.55 0.07
N LEU A 36 -4.29 -13.43 -0.61
CA LEU A 36 -5.52 -12.62 -0.49
C LEU A 36 -6.76 -13.31 -1.08
N GLY A 37 -6.62 -14.44 -1.76
CA GLY A 37 -7.70 -15.14 -2.46
C GLY A 37 -8.26 -14.41 -3.69
N ILE A 38 -7.57 -13.36 -4.17
CA ILE A 38 -8.04 -12.54 -5.31
C ILE A 38 -7.43 -12.98 -6.64
N GLY A 39 -6.31 -13.73 -6.63
CA GLY A 39 -5.68 -14.29 -7.83
C GLY A 39 -5.39 -13.21 -8.89
N ASN A 40 -5.96 -13.36 -10.09
CA ASN A 40 -5.84 -12.37 -11.17
C ASN A 40 -7.05 -11.40 -11.24
N ASN A 41 -7.88 -11.32 -10.20
CA ASN A 41 -9.04 -10.44 -10.14
C ASN A 41 -8.76 -9.23 -9.25
N PHE A 42 -7.83 -8.36 -9.69
CA PHE A 42 -7.47 -7.16 -8.94
C PHE A 42 -7.10 -5.99 -9.84
N VAL A 43 -7.24 -4.79 -9.28
CA VAL A 43 -6.72 -3.55 -9.84
C VAL A 43 -5.52 -3.12 -9.00
N PHE A 44 -4.36 -2.96 -9.63
CA PHE A 44 -3.16 -2.53 -8.97
C PHE A 44 -3.16 -1.00 -8.75
N TYR A 45 -2.85 -0.58 -7.52
CA TYR A 45 -2.77 0.82 -7.11
C TYR A 45 -1.35 1.13 -6.61
N GLN A 46 -0.77 2.25 -7.06
CA GLN A 46 0.48 2.81 -6.55
C GLN A 46 0.49 4.34 -6.75
N ASP A 47 1.32 5.04 -5.99
CA ASP A 47 1.55 6.48 -6.19
C ASP A 47 2.41 6.77 -7.43
N ASN A 48 2.64 8.06 -7.68
CA ASN A 48 3.41 8.55 -8.82
C ASN A 48 4.89 8.83 -8.52
N ASP A 49 5.49 8.19 -7.53
CA ASP A 49 6.93 8.32 -7.29
C ASP A 49 7.73 8.00 -8.58
N PRO A 50 8.77 8.78 -8.95
CA PRO A 50 9.58 8.53 -10.14
C PRO A 50 10.04 7.07 -10.31
N LYS A 51 10.31 6.35 -9.22
CA LYS A 51 10.73 4.95 -9.30
C LYS A 51 9.58 3.99 -9.65
N HIS A 52 8.34 4.33 -9.31
CA HIS A 52 7.14 3.56 -9.66
C HIS A 52 6.69 3.82 -11.11
N THR A 53 7.03 4.99 -11.64
CA THR A 53 6.72 5.41 -13.01
C THR A 53 7.87 5.15 -14.00
N ALA A 54 8.98 4.58 -13.53
CA ALA A 54 10.09 4.14 -14.36
C ALA A 54 9.65 3.16 -15.46
N LEU A 55 10.31 3.21 -16.63
CA LEU A 55 9.92 2.41 -17.80
C LEU A 55 9.88 0.90 -17.50
N ASN A 56 10.91 0.37 -16.85
CA ASN A 56 11.01 -1.04 -16.49
C ASN A 56 9.87 -1.50 -15.55
N VAL A 57 9.49 -0.65 -14.57
CA VAL A 57 8.39 -0.92 -13.64
C VAL A 57 7.05 -0.84 -14.34
N ARG A 58 6.82 0.19 -15.16
CA ARG A 58 5.60 0.32 -15.96
C ARG A 58 5.39 -0.85 -16.90
N LEU A 59 6.44 -1.30 -17.59
CA LEU A 59 6.37 -2.48 -18.45
C LEU A 59 6.06 -3.74 -17.64
N TYR A 60 6.69 -3.92 -16.47
CA TYR A 60 6.38 -5.06 -15.60
C TYR A 60 4.90 -5.07 -15.19
N CYS A 61 4.38 -3.94 -14.70
CA CYS A 61 2.99 -3.79 -14.30
C CYS A 61 2.02 -4.00 -15.48
N LEU A 62 2.39 -3.57 -16.69
CA LEU A 62 1.58 -3.78 -17.90
C LEU A 62 1.37 -5.28 -18.21
N TYR A 63 2.41 -6.10 -18.00
CA TYR A 63 2.35 -7.54 -18.32
C TYR A 63 1.97 -8.44 -17.15
N ASN A 64 2.02 -7.94 -15.90
CA ASN A 64 1.82 -8.78 -14.71
C ASN A 64 0.64 -8.35 -13.82
N CYS A 65 0.07 -7.16 -14.03
CA CYS A 65 -1.15 -6.74 -13.37
C CYS A 65 -2.33 -6.83 -14.35
N PRO A 66 -3.48 -7.41 -13.96
CA PRO A 66 -4.69 -7.44 -14.79
C PRO A 66 -5.16 -6.05 -15.19
N GLN A 67 -5.10 -5.11 -14.23
CA GLN A 67 -5.40 -3.70 -14.44
C GLN A 67 -4.50 -2.85 -13.54
N ASN A 68 -4.10 -1.68 -14.04
CA ASN A 68 -3.34 -0.69 -13.27
C ASN A 68 -4.15 0.60 -13.17
N LEU A 69 -4.41 1.07 -11.95
CA LEU A 69 -5.09 2.34 -11.72
C LEU A 69 -4.12 3.50 -11.89
N LYS A 70 -4.53 4.51 -12.67
CA LYS A 70 -3.80 5.78 -12.75
C LYS A 70 -4.23 6.66 -11.58
N THR A 71 -3.26 7.14 -10.83
CA THR A 71 -3.49 8.03 -9.69
C THR A 71 -3.13 9.46 -10.06
N PRO A 72 -3.85 10.47 -9.54
CA PRO A 72 -3.41 11.86 -9.66
C PRO A 72 -2.14 12.10 -8.83
N PRO A 73 -1.22 12.97 -9.29
CA PRO A 73 -0.06 13.37 -8.49
C PRO A 73 -0.51 14.17 -7.26
N GLN A 74 0.28 14.08 -6.17
CA GLN A 74 0.05 14.84 -4.93
C GLN A 74 -1.33 14.60 -4.27
N SER A 75 -1.89 13.39 -4.41
CA SER A 75 -3.16 13.02 -3.77
C SER A 75 -2.97 11.93 -2.70
N PRO A 76 -2.29 12.22 -1.59
CA PRO A 76 -2.15 11.27 -0.48
C PRO A 76 -3.52 10.95 0.16
N ASP A 77 -4.47 11.89 0.07
CA ASP A 77 -5.85 11.74 0.54
C ASP A 77 -6.58 10.58 -0.15
N LEU A 78 -6.20 10.25 -1.39
CA LEU A 78 -6.72 9.10 -2.13
C LEU A 78 -6.00 7.79 -1.86
N ASN A 79 -4.89 7.78 -1.11
CA ASN A 79 -4.08 6.59 -0.85
C ASN A 79 -4.44 5.95 0.51
N PRO A 80 -5.20 4.84 0.55
CA PRO A 80 -5.65 4.27 1.83
C PRO A 80 -4.52 3.67 2.67
N ILE A 81 -3.36 3.40 2.06
CA ILE A 81 -2.24 2.77 2.78
C ILE A 81 -1.67 3.69 3.87
N GLU A 82 -1.77 5.00 3.70
CA GLU A 82 -1.28 5.99 4.68
C GLU A 82 -2.00 5.83 6.03
N HIS A 83 -3.30 5.53 6.01
CA HIS A 83 -4.03 5.26 7.25
C HIS A 83 -3.57 3.98 7.93
N ILE A 84 -3.26 2.93 7.17
CA ILE A 84 -2.72 1.70 7.76
C ILE A 84 -1.35 1.93 8.37
N TRP A 85 -0.48 2.71 7.71
CA TRP A 85 0.81 3.07 8.29
C TRP A 85 0.65 3.84 9.58
N ARG A 86 -0.31 4.78 9.63
CA ARG A 86 -0.63 5.54 10.84
C ARG A 86 -1.11 4.63 11.98
N GLU A 87 -2.04 3.73 11.70
CA GLU A 87 -2.54 2.78 12.71
C GLU A 87 -1.43 1.85 13.21
N LEU A 88 -0.61 1.31 12.30
CA LEU A 88 0.53 0.47 12.65
C LEU A 88 1.52 1.23 13.53
N GLU A 89 1.85 2.48 13.19
CA GLU A 89 2.72 3.34 13.99
C GLU A 89 2.18 3.54 15.41
N VAL A 90 0.88 3.83 15.56
CA VAL A 90 0.24 4.01 16.87
C VAL A 90 0.34 2.74 17.72
N ARG A 91 0.17 1.56 17.13
CA ARG A 91 0.30 0.28 17.82
C ARG A 91 1.76 0.00 18.23
N VAL A 92 2.69 0.13 17.29
CA VAL A 92 4.13 -0.09 17.51
C VAL A 92 4.66 0.81 18.61
N ARG A 93 4.23 2.08 18.69
CA ARG A 93 4.63 3.04 19.73
C ARG A 93 4.20 2.67 21.16
N LYS A 94 3.31 1.69 21.35
CA LYS A 94 2.92 1.19 22.68
C LYS A 94 3.96 0.24 23.29
N HIS A 95 4.91 -0.24 22.48
CA HIS A 95 5.96 -1.15 22.90
C HIS A 95 7.24 -0.40 23.27
N ASP A 96 7.99 -0.90 24.25
CA ASP A 96 9.33 -0.40 24.60
C ASP A 96 10.36 -1.00 23.64
N ILE A 97 10.64 -0.29 22.55
CA ILE A 97 11.52 -0.74 21.46
C ILE A 97 12.88 -0.03 21.56
N LYS A 98 13.96 -0.81 21.64
CA LYS A 98 15.34 -0.31 21.85
C LYS A 98 16.24 -0.57 20.66
N THR A 99 15.91 -1.54 19.81
CA THR A 99 16.73 -1.90 18.65
C THR A 99 15.94 -1.93 17.35
N LYS A 100 16.65 -1.81 16.21
CA LYS A 100 16.06 -1.98 14.88
C LYS A 100 15.48 -3.39 14.69
N SER A 101 16.09 -4.41 15.30
CA SER A 101 15.59 -5.79 15.20
C SER A 101 14.26 -5.93 15.92
N GLU A 102 14.17 -5.41 17.16
CA GLU A 102 12.91 -5.37 17.92
C GLU A 102 11.83 -4.61 17.15
N LEU A 103 12.17 -3.47 16.55
CA LEU A 103 11.23 -2.72 15.72
C LEU A 103 10.67 -3.57 14.57
N LYS A 104 11.54 -4.28 13.83
CA LYS A 104 11.09 -5.15 12.73
C LYS A 104 10.16 -6.27 13.23
N THR A 105 10.48 -6.87 14.37
CA THR A 105 9.65 -7.92 14.99
C THR A 105 8.29 -7.38 15.40
N VAL A 106 8.25 -6.29 16.18
CA VAL A 106 6.98 -5.69 16.64
C VAL A 106 6.13 -5.22 15.46
N MET A 107 6.72 -4.64 14.42
CA MET A 107 5.98 -4.26 13.20
C MET A 107 5.33 -5.46 12.49
N MET A 108 5.99 -6.62 12.46
CA MET A 108 5.43 -7.84 11.89
C MET A 108 4.30 -8.40 12.76
N GLU A 109 4.47 -8.43 14.08
CA GLU A 109 3.46 -8.92 15.04
C GLU A 109 2.19 -8.05 15.02
N GLU A 110 2.36 -6.73 15.13
CA GLU A 110 1.24 -5.78 15.08
C GLU A 110 0.54 -5.78 13.71
N ARG A 111 1.27 -6.03 12.62
CA ARG A 111 0.66 -6.26 11.30
C ARG A 111 -0.20 -7.54 11.28
N MET A 112 0.30 -8.64 11.84
CA MET A 112 -0.39 -9.94 11.83
C MET A 112 -1.65 -9.96 12.70
N SER A 113 -1.78 -9.04 13.67
CA SER A 113 -2.99 -8.80 14.46
C SER A 113 -4.20 -8.25 13.66
N SER A 114 -4.25 -8.51 12.36
CA SER A 114 -5.07 -7.86 11.33
C SER A 114 -6.48 -7.49 11.78
N ASP A 115 -6.79 -6.23 11.53
CA ASP A 115 -8.10 -5.63 11.71
C ASP A 115 -8.76 -5.56 10.33
N THR A 116 -9.25 -6.70 9.84
CA THR A 116 -9.96 -6.80 8.54
C THR A 116 -11.06 -5.76 8.42
N GLU A 117 -11.64 -5.35 9.54
CA GLU A 117 -12.62 -4.27 9.61
C GLU A 117 -12.03 -2.91 9.19
N ILE A 118 -10.80 -2.58 9.59
CA ILE A 118 -10.12 -1.35 9.16
C ILE A 118 -9.83 -1.38 7.66
N THR A 119 -9.24 -2.46 7.14
CA THR A 119 -8.91 -2.56 5.71
C THR A 119 -10.16 -2.49 4.84
N GLU A 120 -11.25 -3.13 5.28
CA GLU A 120 -12.53 -3.08 4.58
C GLU A 120 -13.13 -1.68 4.59
N LYS A 121 -13.17 -1.01 5.76
CA LYS A 121 -13.66 0.38 5.88
C LYS A 121 -12.87 1.35 5.01
N LEU A 122 -11.54 1.20 4.96
CA LEU A 122 -10.67 2.05 4.15
C LEU A 122 -10.95 1.88 2.66
N VAL A 123 -11.03 0.65 2.16
CA VAL A 123 -11.36 0.39 0.75
C VAL A 123 -12.76 0.89 0.41
N LYS A 124 -13.76 0.60 1.27
CA LYS A 124 -15.14 1.12 1.10
C LYS A 124 -15.23 2.65 1.18
N SER A 125 -14.23 3.33 1.74
CA SER A 125 -14.21 4.80 1.80
C SER A 125 -13.82 5.46 0.48
N ILE A 126 -13.13 4.76 -0.44
CA ILE A 126 -12.60 5.33 -1.69
C ILE A 126 -13.65 6.12 -2.49
N PRO A 127 -14.87 5.61 -2.75
CA PRO A 127 -15.88 6.38 -3.48
C PRO A 127 -16.24 7.71 -2.81
N LYS A 128 -16.27 7.76 -1.47
CA LYS A 128 -16.52 9.00 -0.72
C LYS A 128 -15.35 9.97 -0.81
N ARG A 129 -14.11 9.47 -0.80
CA ARG A 129 -12.90 10.30 -0.98
C ARG A 129 -12.86 10.91 -2.38
N LEU A 130 -13.12 10.09 -3.41
CA LEU A 130 -13.23 10.56 -4.80
C LEU A 130 -14.31 11.63 -4.94
N LYS A 131 -15.49 11.42 -4.33
CA LYS A 131 -16.53 12.44 -4.31
C LYS A 131 -16.06 13.72 -3.64
N ALA A 132 -15.37 13.64 -2.50
CA ALA A 132 -14.83 14.81 -1.83
C ALA A 132 -13.84 15.59 -2.73
N VAL A 133 -12.96 14.90 -3.46
CA VAL A 133 -12.05 15.53 -4.43
C VAL A 133 -12.81 16.22 -5.56
N VAL A 134 -13.88 15.62 -6.07
CA VAL A 134 -14.72 16.25 -7.10
C VAL A 134 -15.45 17.48 -6.54
N ASP A 135 -16.00 17.38 -5.33
CA ASP A 135 -16.71 18.47 -4.66
C ASP A 135 -15.75 19.63 -4.30
N THR A 136 -14.46 19.35 -4.11
CA THR A 136 -13.40 20.36 -3.93
C THR A 136 -12.69 20.72 -5.24
N GLU A 137 -13.22 20.36 -6.41
CA GLU A 137 -12.63 20.68 -7.73
C GLU A 137 -11.14 20.28 -7.86
N GLY A 138 -10.73 19.20 -7.19
CA GLY A 138 -9.35 18.72 -7.20
C GLY A 138 -8.46 19.27 -6.08
N TYR A 139 -8.94 20.19 -5.24
CA TYR A 139 -8.21 20.66 -4.06
C TYR A 139 -8.20 19.62 -2.93
N SER A 140 -7.28 19.79 -1.97
CA SER A 140 -7.09 18.88 -0.83
C SER A 140 -8.38 18.64 -0.06
N THR A 141 -8.57 17.38 0.34
CA THR A 141 -9.72 16.97 1.16
C THR A 141 -9.31 16.76 2.62
N LYS A 142 -10.28 16.42 3.48
CA LYS A 142 -10.06 16.12 4.90
C LYS A 142 -9.43 14.74 5.17
N TYR A 143 -9.23 13.94 4.13
CA TYR A 143 -8.78 12.55 4.22
C TYR A 143 -7.26 12.45 4.29
#